data_AF-A0A813NIJ7-F1
#
_entry.id   AF-A0A813NIJ7-F1
#
_cell.length_a   1.000
_cell.length_b   1.000
_cell.length_c   1.000
_cell.angle_alpha   90.00
_cell.angle_beta   90.00
_cell.angle_gamma   90.00
#
_symmetry.space_group_name_H-M   'P 1'
#
loop_
_entity.id
_entity.type
_entity.pdbx_description
1 polymer ?
#
loop_
_entity_poly.entity_id
_entity_poly.type
_entity_poly.pdbx_seq_one_letter_code
_entity_poly.pdbx_strand_id
1 'polypeptide(L)'
;MKNNWNDDVAKQRKRGFNLPPDDYVYGIKSFPASVEVDGVAAALKQYCTFEQCNEFIPKKLIVRDFIAMNKATAKLGLTKTKDVDHFRALHDIKKEICFYNCTRTKKKSIPSEIVHGIATRTAPPIRDLIQNKYLHNWLHQNSIRRCKELLKCENAKNVSRTVYLTKASLLRQHRPKIDSKLSWKIPYFEKVSGIYCTNK
;
A
#
# COMPACT_ATOMS: atom_id res chain seq x y z
N MET A 1 7.53 -31.30 -94.69
CA MET A 1 7.65 -32.27 -93.58
C MET A 1 6.24 -32.64 -93.13
N LYS A 2 5.87 -33.92 -93.27
CA LYS A 2 4.52 -34.42 -92.96
C LYS A 2 4.39 -34.53 -91.45
N ASN A 3 3.55 -33.70 -90.83
CA ASN A 3 3.20 -33.88 -89.42
C ASN A 3 1.99 -34.82 -89.40
N ASN A 4 2.20 -36.05 -88.92
CA ASN A 4 1.18 -37.07 -88.78
C ASN A 4 0.16 -36.64 -87.72
N TRP A 5 -1.09 -36.42 -88.12
CA TRP A 5 -2.19 -36.01 -87.25
C TRP A 5 -2.90 -37.19 -86.54
N ASN A 6 -2.45 -38.43 -86.74
CA ASN A 6 -3.24 -39.63 -86.42
C ASN A 6 -2.74 -40.49 -85.22
N ASP A 7 -1.62 -40.16 -84.57
CA ASP A 7 -1.04 -41.04 -83.52
C ASP A 7 -1.27 -40.56 -82.07
N ASP A 8 -2.06 -39.51 -81.85
CA ASP A 8 -2.14 -38.79 -80.57
C ASP A 8 -3.55 -38.79 -79.93
N VAL A 9 -4.37 -39.83 -80.15
CA VAL A 9 -5.73 -39.91 -79.57
C VAL A 9 -5.73 -39.83 -78.03
N ALA A 10 -4.68 -40.34 -77.39
CA ALA A 10 -4.54 -40.35 -75.92
C ALA A 10 -3.66 -39.21 -75.37
N LYS A 11 -3.03 -38.40 -76.22
CA LYS A 11 -2.12 -37.33 -75.77
C LYS A 11 -2.86 -35.99 -75.70
N GLN A 12 -2.55 -35.22 -74.66
CA GLN A 12 -3.10 -33.86 -74.55
C GLN A 12 -2.56 -32.96 -75.66
N ARG A 13 -3.40 -32.03 -76.14
CA ARG A 13 -3.05 -31.10 -77.20
C ARG A 13 -1.87 -30.21 -76.78
N LYS A 14 -0.77 -30.27 -77.53
CA LYS A 14 0.42 -29.41 -77.31
C LYS A 14 0.08 -27.96 -77.67
N ARG A 15 0.28 -27.03 -76.72
CA ARG A 15 -0.01 -25.59 -76.90
C ARG A 15 1.20 -24.73 -77.24
N GLY A 16 2.41 -25.30 -77.30
CA GLY A 16 3.62 -24.60 -77.72
C GLY A 16 4.18 -23.58 -76.72
N PHE A 17 3.81 -23.68 -75.44
CA PHE A 17 4.38 -22.83 -74.39
C PHE A 17 5.67 -23.41 -73.83
N ASN A 18 6.61 -22.55 -73.46
CA ASN A 18 7.79 -22.93 -72.69
C ASN A 18 7.36 -23.23 -71.26
N LEU A 19 7.49 -24.49 -70.85
CA LEU A 19 7.17 -24.91 -69.49
C LEU A 19 8.38 -24.66 -68.57
N PRO A 20 8.13 -24.38 -67.27
CA PRO A 20 9.14 -24.48 -66.22
C PRO A 20 9.89 -25.82 -66.22
N PRO A 21 11.08 -25.90 -65.58
CA PRO A 21 11.85 -27.14 -65.44
C PRO A 21 11.01 -28.29 -64.84
N ASP A 22 11.40 -29.54 -65.13
CA ASP A 22 10.66 -30.73 -64.69
C ASP A 22 10.48 -30.82 -63.15
N ASP A 23 11.37 -30.20 -62.37
CA ASP A 23 11.29 -30.15 -60.91
C ASP A 23 10.28 -29.11 -60.38
N TYR A 24 9.61 -28.37 -61.27
CA TYR A 24 8.65 -27.33 -60.89
C TYR A 24 7.28 -27.92 -60.53
N VAL A 25 6.84 -27.66 -59.30
CA VAL A 25 5.49 -28.01 -58.83
C VAL A 25 4.51 -26.89 -59.12
N TYR A 26 3.51 -27.15 -59.96
CA TYR A 26 2.43 -26.20 -60.24
C TYR A 26 1.47 -26.08 -59.05
N GLY A 27 0.97 -24.86 -58.81
CA GLY A 27 -0.02 -24.58 -57.77
C GLY A 27 0.40 -23.45 -56.83
N ILE A 28 -0.47 -23.13 -55.87
CA ILE A 28 -0.20 -22.13 -54.84
C ILE A 28 0.29 -22.87 -53.59
N LYS A 29 1.48 -22.53 -53.10
CA LYS A 29 2.00 -23.08 -51.84
C LYS A 29 1.16 -22.55 -50.67
N SER A 30 0.79 -23.43 -49.75
CA SER A 30 0.05 -23.04 -48.53
C SER A 30 0.86 -22.13 -47.61
N PHE A 31 2.19 -22.17 -47.73
CA PHE A 31 3.10 -21.30 -46.99
C PHE A 31 3.97 -20.52 -47.97
N PRO A 32 4.16 -19.21 -47.77
CA PRO A 32 5.06 -18.43 -48.59
C PRO A 32 6.51 -18.93 -48.39
N ALA A 33 7.26 -19.03 -49.48
CA ALA A 33 8.64 -19.56 -49.46
C ALA A 33 9.62 -18.75 -48.57
N SER A 34 9.24 -17.54 -48.18
CA SER A 34 10.00 -16.65 -47.30
C SER A 34 9.73 -16.85 -45.81
N VAL A 35 8.72 -17.64 -45.43
CA VAL A 35 8.40 -17.91 -44.04
C VAL A 35 9.02 -19.26 -43.70
N GLU A 36 10.12 -19.22 -42.94
CA GLU A 36 10.54 -20.37 -42.16
C GLU A 36 9.37 -20.72 -41.25
N VAL A 37 8.69 -21.83 -41.55
CA VAL A 37 7.54 -22.30 -40.77
C VAL A 37 8.10 -22.89 -39.49
N ASP A 38 8.46 -22.01 -38.58
CA ASP A 38 8.98 -22.37 -37.28
C ASP A 38 7.81 -22.96 -36.48
N GLY A 39 7.85 -24.28 -36.30
CA GLY A 39 6.73 -25.06 -35.78
C GLY A 39 6.42 -24.76 -34.31
N VAL A 40 5.57 -25.60 -33.71
CA VAL A 40 5.13 -25.47 -32.30
C VAL A 40 6.32 -25.31 -31.33
N ALA A 41 7.45 -25.95 -31.61
CA ALA A 41 8.66 -25.84 -30.79
C ALA A 41 9.24 -24.41 -30.75
N ALA A 42 9.22 -23.68 -31.86
CA ALA A 42 9.68 -22.28 -31.91
C ALA A 42 8.72 -21.35 -31.15
N ALA A 43 7.41 -21.57 -31.31
CA ALA A 43 6.39 -20.87 -30.55
C ALA A 43 6.53 -21.10 -29.03
N LEU A 44 6.85 -22.33 -28.60
CA LEU A 44 7.07 -22.66 -27.18
C LEU A 44 8.36 -22.03 -26.63
N LYS A 45 9.43 -21.92 -27.44
CA LYS A 45 10.70 -21.30 -27.01
C LYS A 45 10.55 -19.83 -26.63
N GLN A 46 9.65 -19.06 -27.27
CA GLN A 46 9.37 -17.66 -26.90
C GLN A 46 8.86 -17.49 -25.47
N TYR A 47 8.22 -18.51 -24.88
CA TYR A 47 7.72 -18.45 -23.50
C TYR A 47 8.79 -18.83 -22.47
N CYS A 48 9.83 -19.56 -22.87
CA CYS A 48 10.93 -19.96 -22.01
C CYS A 48 11.99 -18.86 -21.84
N THR A 49 12.02 -17.86 -22.71
CA THR A 49 12.85 -16.65 -22.58
C THR A 49 12.14 -15.54 -21.80
N PHE A 50 11.11 -15.86 -21.02
CA PHE A 50 10.80 -15.01 -19.87
C PHE A 50 11.95 -15.20 -18.89
N GLU A 51 13.04 -14.46 -19.12
CA GLU A 51 14.06 -14.22 -18.12
C GLU A 51 13.30 -14.02 -16.81
N GLN A 52 13.60 -14.85 -15.82
CA GLN A 52 13.15 -14.61 -14.47
C GLN A 52 13.47 -13.15 -14.20
N CYS A 53 12.44 -12.30 -14.25
CA CYS A 53 12.60 -10.91 -13.89
C CYS A 53 12.92 -10.94 -12.40
N ASN A 54 14.21 -11.02 -12.09
CA ASN A 54 14.78 -10.77 -10.78
C ASN A 54 14.57 -9.29 -10.37
N GLU A 55 13.68 -8.57 -11.06
CA GLU A 55 13.18 -7.22 -10.77
C GLU A 55 12.17 -7.17 -9.62
N PHE A 56 11.87 -8.28 -8.95
CA PHE A 56 11.11 -8.26 -7.69
C PHE A 56 11.99 -8.13 -6.44
N ILE A 57 13.25 -7.70 -6.57
CA ILE A 57 13.93 -7.07 -5.42
C ILE A 57 13.26 -5.71 -5.25
N PRO A 58 12.51 -5.46 -4.15
CA PRO A 58 11.97 -4.13 -3.90
C PRO A 58 13.16 -3.18 -3.86
N LYS A 59 13.31 -2.34 -4.89
CA LYS A 59 14.35 -1.31 -4.92
C LYS A 59 14.18 -0.51 -3.62
N LYS A 60 15.11 -0.69 -2.69
CA LYS A 60 15.15 0.07 -1.43
C LYS A 60 15.29 1.53 -1.83
N LEU A 61 14.19 2.26 -1.77
CA LEU A 61 14.21 3.68 -2.09
C LEU A 61 14.76 4.39 -0.86
N ILE A 62 15.99 4.85 -0.96
CA ILE A 62 16.62 5.65 0.07
C ILE A 62 16.16 7.10 -0.14
N VAL A 63 15.35 7.61 0.78
CA VAL A 63 14.79 8.98 0.72
C VAL A 63 15.28 9.78 1.92
N ARG A 64 15.40 11.10 1.76
CA ARG A 64 15.70 12.03 2.87
C ARG A 64 14.64 11.93 3.98
N ASP A 65 15.08 11.83 5.23
CA ASP A 65 14.20 11.80 6.40
C ASP A 65 14.08 13.19 7.03
N PHE A 66 13.13 13.96 6.51
CA PHE A 66 12.83 15.30 7.04
C PHE A 66 12.37 15.29 8.50
N ILE A 67 11.79 14.19 8.99
CA ILE A 67 11.29 14.09 10.36
C ILE A 67 12.48 13.97 11.32
N ALA A 68 13.44 13.10 11.00
CA ALA A 68 14.66 12.95 11.77
C ALA A 68 15.47 14.26 11.79
N MET A 69 15.59 14.93 10.64
CA MET A 69 16.27 16.23 10.52
C MET A 69 15.58 17.30 11.36
N ASN A 70 14.26 17.45 11.27
CA ASN A 70 13.51 18.44 12.05
C ASN A 70 13.54 18.13 13.57
N LYS A 71 13.61 16.85 13.94
CA LYS A 71 13.78 16.46 15.35
C LYS A 71 15.17 16.86 15.86
N ALA A 72 16.20 16.74 15.02
CA ALA A 72 17.56 17.16 15.37
C ALA A 72 17.69 18.69 15.46
N THR A 73 17.09 19.45 14.53
CA THR A 73 17.06 20.91 14.62
C THR A 73 16.35 21.38 15.90
N ALA A 74 15.23 20.75 16.24
CA ALA A 74 14.51 21.06 17.47
C ALA A 74 15.34 20.77 18.73
N LYS A 75 16.11 19.66 18.75
CA LYS A 75 17.03 19.36 19.86
C LYS A 75 18.17 20.37 20.00
N LEU A 76 18.62 20.94 18.89
CA LEU A 76 19.67 21.97 18.86
C LEU A 76 19.13 23.39 19.10
N GLY A 77 17.82 23.55 19.29
CA GLY A 77 17.19 24.86 19.48
C GLY A 77 17.09 25.71 18.20
N LEU A 78 17.33 25.11 17.02
CA LEU A 78 17.18 25.79 15.73
C LEU A 78 15.69 25.85 15.36
N THR A 79 15.07 26.98 15.66
CA THR A 79 13.63 27.21 15.47
C THR A 79 13.31 28.13 14.29
N LYS A 80 14.29 28.87 13.76
CA LYS A 80 14.09 29.74 12.60
C LYS A 80 14.16 28.94 11.30
N THR A 81 13.32 29.31 10.34
CA THR A 81 13.22 28.62 9.03
C THR A 81 14.56 28.58 8.29
N LYS A 82 15.30 29.70 8.26
CA LYS A 82 16.61 29.78 7.60
C LYS A 82 17.63 28.81 8.21
N ASP A 83 17.61 28.65 9.53
CA ASP A 83 18.52 27.78 10.26
C ASP A 83 18.17 26.31 10.01
N VAL A 84 16.88 25.99 9.94
CA VAL A 84 16.39 24.66 9.58
C VAL A 84 16.77 24.30 8.14
N ASP A 85 16.65 25.23 7.20
CA ASP A 85 17.02 24.99 5.80
C ASP A 85 18.53 24.84 5.63
N HIS A 86 19.33 25.65 6.33
CA HIS A 86 20.78 25.49 6.38
C HIS A 86 21.19 24.13 6.98
N PHE A 87 20.55 23.73 8.07
CA PHE A 87 20.76 22.42 8.68
C PHE A 87 20.41 21.27 7.73
N ARG A 88 19.34 21.42 6.93
CA ARG A 88 18.95 20.42 5.93
C ARG A 88 19.94 20.32 4.76
N ALA A 89 20.59 21.43 4.40
CA ALA A 89 21.62 21.45 3.38
C ALA A 89 22.91 20.74 3.87
N LEU A 90 23.28 20.92 5.15
CA LEU A 90 24.50 20.36 5.73
C LEU A 90 24.35 18.90 6.19
N HIS A 91 23.15 18.47 6.59
CA HIS A 91 22.97 17.15 7.22
C HIS A 91 21.98 16.31 6.44
N ASP A 92 22.50 15.41 5.61
CA ASP A 92 21.72 14.52 4.76
C ASP A 92 21.36 13.21 5.48
N ILE A 93 20.33 13.25 6.34
CA ILE A 93 19.81 12.05 7.02
C ILE A 93 18.87 11.31 6.06
N LYS A 94 19.17 10.04 5.78
CA LYS A 94 18.41 9.20 4.86
C LYS A 94 17.71 8.07 5.58
N LYS A 95 16.53 7.68 5.07
CA LYS A 95 15.74 6.56 5.53
C LYS A 95 15.43 5.62 4.36
N GLU A 96 15.57 4.32 4.62
CA GLU A 96 15.12 3.29 3.71
C GLU A 96 13.59 3.22 3.74
N ILE A 97 12.95 3.47 2.60
CA ILE A 97 11.53 3.16 2.39
C ILE A 97 11.48 1.78 1.73
N CYS A 98 11.24 0.77 2.56
CA CYS A 98 10.82 -0.53 2.05
C CYS A 98 9.36 -0.42 1.62
N PHE A 99 9.06 -0.58 0.34
CA PHE A 99 7.70 -0.74 -0.15
C PHE A 99 7.20 -2.16 0.15
N TYR A 100 7.12 -2.54 1.43
CA TYR A 100 6.61 -3.86 1.87
C TYR A 100 5.11 -4.06 1.52
N ASN A 101 4.43 -3.01 1.05
CA ASN A 101 3.02 -3.04 0.65
C ASN A 101 2.78 -2.95 -0.87
N CYS A 102 3.83 -3.02 -1.71
CA CYS A 102 3.65 -3.10 -3.18
C CYS A 102 3.26 -4.51 -3.66
N THR A 103 2.89 -5.41 -2.73
CA THR A 103 2.34 -6.74 -3.02
C THR A 103 0.86 -6.71 -3.43
N ARG A 104 0.23 -5.53 -3.54
CA ARG A 104 -0.99 -5.40 -4.34
C ARG A 104 -0.60 -5.54 -5.79
N THR A 105 -0.54 -6.80 -6.24
CA THR A 105 -0.58 -7.25 -7.62
C THR A 105 -1.34 -6.23 -8.45
N LYS A 106 -0.60 -5.40 -9.21
CA LYS A 106 -1.20 -4.58 -10.25
C LYS A 106 -1.85 -5.58 -11.20
N LYS A 107 -3.18 -5.68 -11.17
CA LYS A 107 -3.91 -6.51 -12.12
C LYS A 107 -3.50 -6.04 -13.51
N LYS A 108 -2.83 -6.91 -14.26
CA LYS A 108 -2.36 -6.61 -15.62
C LYS A 108 -3.58 -6.12 -16.42
N SER A 109 -3.45 -4.97 -17.08
CA SER A 109 -4.51 -4.45 -17.95
C SER A 109 -4.69 -5.41 -19.10
N ILE A 110 -5.85 -6.03 -19.20
CA ILE A 110 -6.18 -6.98 -20.27
C ILE A 110 -6.48 -6.14 -21.53
N PRO A 111 -5.88 -6.44 -22.69
CA PRO A 111 -6.16 -5.73 -23.94
C PRO A 111 -7.64 -5.76 -24.30
N SER A 112 -8.15 -4.66 -24.87
CA SER A 112 -9.58 -4.47 -25.17
C SER A 112 -10.14 -5.44 -26.21
N GLU A 113 -9.28 -6.13 -26.96
CA GLU A 113 -9.68 -7.08 -28.00
C GLU A 113 -9.95 -8.50 -27.47
N ILE A 114 -9.66 -8.77 -26.19
CA ILE A 114 -9.88 -10.09 -25.63
C ILE A 114 -11.29 -10.20 -25.04
N VAL A 115 -12.21 -10.78 -25.81
CA VAL A 115 -13.55 -11.16 -25.34
C VAL A 115 -13.46 -12.52 -24.65
N HIS A 116 -13.04 -12.54 -23.39
CA HIS A 116 -13.23 -13.73 -22.57
C HIS A 116 -14.73 -13.86 -22.24
N GLY A 117 -15.33 -14.99 -22.59
CA GLY A 117 -16.63 -15.39 -22.07
C GLY A 117 -16.65 -15.18 -20.57
N ILE A 118 -17.66 -14.45 -20.09
CA ILE A 118 -17.84 -14.13 -18.68
C ILE A 118 -17.78 -15.45 -17.92
N ALA A 119 -16.71 -15.69 -17.17
CA ALA A 119 -16.72 -16.76 -16.18
C ALA A 119 -17.91 -16.45 -15.26
N THR A 120 -18.93 -17.31 -15.29
CA THR A 120 -20.05 -17.23 -14.37
C THR A 120 -19.45 -17.07 -12.99
N ARG A 121 -19.75 -15.94 -12.34
CA ARG A 121 -19.35 -15.67 -10.96
C ARG A 121 -19.71 -16.93 -10.18
N THR A 122 -18.72 -17.70 -9.75
CA THR A 122 -19.00 -18.89 -8.94
C THR A 122 -19.82 -18.40 -7.77
N ALA A 123 -21.02 -18.96 -7.58
CA ALA A 123 -21.81 -18.70 -6.39
C ALA A 123 -20.90 -18.91 -5.18
N PRO A 124 -21.05 -18.14 -4.07
CA PRO A 124 -20.25 -18.36 -2.87
C PRO A 124 -20.26 -19.86 -2.59
N PRO A 125 -19.08 -20.51 -2.60
CA PRO A 125 -19.02 -21.94 -2.84
C PRO A 125 -19.76 -22.60 -1.68
N ILE A 126 -20.75 -23.44 -1.97
CA ILE A 126 -21.50 -24.23 -0.98
C ILE A 126 -20.58 -24.80 0.11
N ARG A 127 -19.33 -25.14 -0.25
CA ARG A 127 -18.23 -25.45 0.66
C ARG A 127 -18.11 -24.49 1.86
N ASP A 128 -18.08 -23.17 1.66
CA ASP A 128 -17.88 -22.19 2.74
C ASP A 128 -19.10 -22.10 3.68
N LEU A 129 -20.30 -22.39 3.15
CA LEU A 129 -21.53 -22.52 3.95
C LEU A 129 -21.50 -23.83 4.76
N ILE A 130 -21.17 -24.96 4.12
CA ILE A 130 -21.03 -26.27 4.79
C ILE A 130 -19.93 -26.24 5.85
N GLN A 131 -18.82 -25.54 5.58
CA GLN A 131 -17.70 -25.37 6.50
C GLN A 131 -17.95 -24.28 7.55
N ASN A 132 -19.14 -23.68 7.60
CA ASN A 132 -19.51 -22.61 8.55
C ASN A 132 -18.49 -21.45 8.60
N LYS A 133 -17.80 -21.14 7.50
CA LYS A 133 -16.74 -20.12 7.50
C LYS A 133 -17.26 -18.74 7.86
N TYR A 134 -18.50 -18.42 7.49
CA TYR A 134 -19.12 -17.14 7.83
C TYR A 134 -19.34 -16.99 9.33
N LEU A 135 -19.73 -18.06 10.03
CA LEU A 135 -19.85 -18.07 11.49
C LEU A 135 -18.48 -17.87 12.15
N HIS A 136 -17.45 -18.60 11.70
CA HIS A 136 -16.10 -18.43 12.22
C HIS A 136 -15.55 -17.02 11.98
N ASN A 137 -15.76 -16.46 10.79
CA ASN A 137 -15.38 -15.09 10.46
C ASN A 137 -16.13 -14.08 11.33
N TRP A 138 -17.43 -14.28 11.57
CA TRP A 138 -18.23 -13.42 12.42
C TRP A 138 -17.75 -13.47 13.88
N LEU A 139 -17.51 -14.66 14.44
CA LEU A 139 -16.97 -14.83 15.80
C LEU A 139 -15.59 -14.17 15.94
N HIS A 140 -14.73 -14.34 14.94
CA HIS A 140 -13.40 -13.72 14.93
C HIS A 140 -13.48 -12.19 14.86
N GLN A 141 -14.31 -11.64 13.98
CA GLN A 141 -14.54 -10.19 13.88
C GLN A 141 -15.12 -9.63 15.18
N ASN A 142 -16.08 -10.32 15.79
CA ASN A 142 -16.72 -9.88 17.02
C ASN A 142 -15.76 -9.95 18.22
N SER A 143 -14.89 -10.96 18.26
CA SER A 143 -13.78 -11.05 19.21
C SER A 143 -12.82 -9.87 19.07
N ILE A 144 -12.37 -9.57 17.85
CA ILE A 144 -11.52 -8.39 17.58
C ILE A 144 -12.21 -7.09 18.00
N ARG A 145 -13.50 -6.94 17.69
CA ARG A 145 -14.28 -5.77 18.06
C ARG A 145 -14.32 -5.59 19.58
N ARG A 146 -14.59 -6.66 20.32
CA ARG A 146 -14.62 -6.66 21.79
C ARG A 146 -13.25 -6.33 22.39
N CYS A 147 -12.17 -6.89 21.85
CA CYS A 147 -10.81 -6.53 22.27
C CYS A 147 -10.51 -5.04 22.05
N LYS A 148 -10.91 -4.48 20.89
CA LYS A 148 -10.76 -3.03 20.62
C LYS A 148 -11.57 -2.16 21.57
N GLU A 149 -12.79 -2.58 21.92
CA GLU A 149 -13.62 -1.86 22.90
C GLU A 149 -13.01 -1.88 24.29
N LEU A 150 -12.49 -3.02 24.75
CA LEU A 150 -11.80 -3.12 26.03
C LEU A 150 -10.56 -2.21 26.07
N LEU A 151 -9.73 -2.23 25.02
CA LEU A 151 -8.58 -1.33 24.89
C LEU A 151 -9.00 0.14 24.88
N LYS A 152 -10.09 0.50 24.20
CA LYS A 152 -10.62 1.87 24.19
C LYS A 152 -11.08 2.32 25.59
N CYS A 153 -11.75 1.44 26.33
CA CYS A 153 -12.18 1.68 27.71
C CYS A 153 -10.98 1.81 28.66
N GLU A 154 -9.95 0.99 28.51
CA GLU A 154 -8.71 1.08 29.28
C GLU A 154 -7.97 2.39 29.00
N ASN A 155 -7.84 2.78 27.73
CA ASN A 155 -7.25 4.05 27.34
C ASN A 155 -8.05 5.24 27.89
N ALA A 156 -9.38 5.19 27.86
CA ALA A 156 -10.23 6.23 28.45
C ALA A 156 -10.04 6.33 29.99
N LYS A 157 -9.89 5.21 30.70
CA LYS A 157 -9.59 5.20 32.14
C LYS A 157 -8.19 5.73 32.46
N ASN A 158 -7.22 5.54 31.57
CA ASN A 158 -5.86 6.07 31.75
C ASN A 158 -5.80 7.58 31.46
N VAL A 159 -6.61 8.08 30.52
CA VAL A 159 -6.76 9.53 30.26
C VAL A 159 -7.41 10.25 31.45
N SER A 160 -8.37 9.62 32.15
CA SER A 160 -8.99 10.23 33.33
C SER A 160 -8.09 10.26 34.58
N ARG A 161 -6.97 9.54 34.61
CA ARG A 161 -5.97 9.62 35.69
C ARG A 161 -5.09 10.86 35.59
N THR A 162 -5.00 11.46 34.40
CA THR A 162 -4.27 12.70 34.15
C THR A 162 -5.23 13.78 33.68
N VAL A 163 -6.26 14.07 34.49
CA VAL A 163 -7.04 15.30 34.30
C VAL A 163 -6.07 16.46 34.48
N TYR A 164 -5.69 17.11 33.38
CA TYR A 164 -4.92 18.34 33.42
C TYR A 164 -5.77 19.35 34.20
N LEU A 165 -5.33 19.69 35.41
CA LEU A 165 -6.00 20.73 36.19
C LEU A 165 -5.84 22.04 35.42
N THR A 166 -6.97 22.63 35.01
CA THR A 166 -6.95 23.96 34.40
C THR A 166 -6.41 24.98 35.40
N LYS A 167 -5.80 26.06 34.91
CA LYS A 167 -5.26 27.15 35.75
C LYS A 167 -6.29 27.65 36.79
N ALA A 168 -7.57 27.69 36.41
CA ALA A 168 -8.68 28.03 37.31
C ALA A 168 -8.89 27.01 38.45
N SER A 169 -8.77 25.71 38.17
CA SER A 169 -8.86 24.66 39.20
C SER A 169 -7.67 24.73 40.18
N LEU A 170 -6.47 24.96 39.64
CA LEU A 170 -5.26 25.14 40.45
C LEU A 170 -5.37 26.36 41.39
N LEU A 171 -5.90 27.49 40.89
CA LEU A 171 -6.12 28.70 41.69
C LEU A 171 -7.20 28.51 42.76
N ARG A 172 -8.22 27.69 42.53
CA ARG A 172 -9.22 27.33 43.54
C ARG A 172 -8.64 26.51 44.69
N GLN A 173 -7.64 25.67 44.41
CA GLN A 173 -6.95 24.85 45.41
C GLN A 173 -5.89 25.64 46.18
N HIS A 174 -5.32 26.69 45.58
CA HIS A 174 -4.30 27.51 46.21
C HIS A 174 -4.90 28.38 47.33
N ARG A 175 -4.62 28.02 48.58
CA ARG A 175 -4.87 28.89 49.75
C ARG A 175 -3.58 29.64 50.08
N PRO A 176 -3.53 30.98 49.94
CA PRO A 176 -2.37 31.74 50.37
C PRO A 176 -2.16 31.52 51.87
N LYS A 177 -0.90 31.32 52.28
CA LYS A 177 -0.56 31.20 53.69
C LYS A 177 -0.90 32.55 54.35
N ILE A 178 -1.84 32.51 55.30
CA ILE A 178 -2.15 33.66 56.13
C ILE A 178 -0.98 33.78 57.09
N ASP A 179 -0.14 34.82 56.93
CA ASP A 179 0.86 35.14 57.95
C ASP A 179 0.12 35.45 59.25
N SER A 180 0.43 34.69 60.31
CA SER A 180 -0.17 34.85 61.63
C SER A 180 0.26 36.13 62.34
N LYS A 181 1.12 36.94 61.69
CA LYS A 181 1.52 38.24 62.19
C LYS A 181 0.34 39.18 61.99
N LEU A 182 -0.48 39.33 63.04
CA LEU A 182 -1.63 40.21 63.09
C LEU A 182 -1.30 41.56 62.44
N SER A 183 -1.79 41.74 61.22
CA SER A 183 -1.73 43.01 60.53
C SER A 183 -2.75 43.92 61.22
N TRP A 184 -2.23 44.77 62.11
CA TRP A 184 -2.95 45.79 62.86
C TRP A 184 -3.65 45.29 64.14
N LYS A 185 -3.23 45.87 65.27
CA LYS A 185 -3.90 45.76 66.57
C LYS A 185 -4.40 47.13 66.96
N ILE A 186 -5.63 47.22 67.46
CA ILE A 186 -6.20 48.47 67.99
C ILE A 186 -5.75 48.60 69.46
N PRO A 187 -4.95 49.62 69.83
CA PRO A 187 -4.34 49.73 71.17
C PRO A 187 -5.38 49.90 72.29
N TYR A 188 -6.57 50.40 71.98
CA TYR A 188 -7.67 50.58 72.93
C TYR A 188 -8.13 49.27 73.59
N PHE A 189 -8.02 48.12 72.89
CA PHE A 189 -8.54 46.84 73.38
C PHE A 189 -7.50 45.96 74.10
N GLU A 190 -6.26 46.44 74.29
CA GLU A 190 -5.20 45.66 74.94
C GLU A 190 -5.29 45.71 76.48
N LYS A 191 -6.06 46.66 77.03
CA LYS A 191 -6.31 46.82 78.47
C LYS A 191 -7.76 46.52 78.82
N VAL A 192 -8.15 45.25 78.77
CA VAL A 192 -9.32 44.79 79.55
C VAL A 192 -8.87 43.63 80.43
N SER A 193 -8.35 43.97 81.60
CA SER A 193 -8.11 43.01 82.67
C SER A 193 -9.44 42.59 83.27
N GLY A 194 -9.92 41.41 82.86
CA GLY A 194 -10.84 40.56 83.61
C GLY A 194 -12.29 41.02 83.71
N ILE A 195 -13.18 40.30 83.04
CA ILE A 195 -14.34 39.67 83.71
C ILE A 195 -14.44 38.27 83.08
N TYR A 196 -14.11 37.25 83.88
CA TYR A 196 -14.40 35.86 83.56
C TYR A 196 -15.90 35.65 83.73
N CYS A 197 -16.61 35.24 82.69
CA CYS A 197 -17.95 34.66 82.84
C CYS A 197 -17.80 33.14 82.71
N THR A 198 -17.76 32.48 83.86
CA THR A 198 -17.91 31.03 84.00
C THR A 198 -19.36 30.61 83.80
N ASN A 199 -19.56 29.57 82.98
CA ASN A 199 -20.61 28.54 82.98
C ASN A 199 -22.09 28.90 83.24
N LYS A 200 -22.94 28.62 82.25
CA LYS A 200 -23.92 27.52 82.28
C LYS A 200 -24.44 27.19 80.89
#